data_AF-A0A089IC69-F1
#
_entry.id   AF-A0A089IC69-F1
#
_cell.length_a   1.000
_cell.length_b   1.000
_cell.length_c   1.000
_cell.angle_alpha   90.00
_cell.angle_beta   90.00
_cell.angle_gamma   90.00
#
_symmetry.space_group_name_H-M   'P 1'
#
loop_
_entity.id
_entity.type
_entity.pdbx_description
1 polymer ?
#
loop_
_entity_poly.entity_id
_entity_poly.type
_entity_poly.pdbx_seq_one_letter_code
_entity_poly.pdbx_strand_id
1 'polypeptide(L)'
;MSILWIPGTANPSDVIAGRYFSSKDNYYALGTMPNRGSVTVTPGAIAQAILFGYHDGQGVVAAVTFDKTRVLVGTTIAGTAGTMPNRSAENIHMPANAFTVWSGDRVFLQPPQGYYDGSTWVTGASPGLVASNIRNGVNILGLTGTMVEGKRSASGSSANPGSSFSVSGLAFVPYAISIEYYDSTGDYIVYRGAGGKWLWASYNGGPNGSWEYGGTSNDTWTGNGFSLSNTIGTHTLTWQAWEK
;
A
#
# COMPACT_ATOMS: atom_id res chain seq x y z
N MET A 1 28.36 -98.62 -3.09
CA MET A 1 27.31 -97.75 -2.54
C MET A 1 27.57 -96.35 -3.06
N SER A 2 26.67 -95.77 -3.86
CA SER A 2 26.78 -94.35 -4.23
C SER A 2 26.24 -93.51 -3.08
N ILE A 3 27.09 -92.70 -2.46
CA ILE A 3 26.66 -91.66 -1.51
C ILE A 3 25.92 -90.59 -2.32
N LEU A 4 24.65 -90.35 -1.98
CA LEU A 4 23.91 -89.19 -2.49
C LEU A 4 24.47 -87.95 -1.78
N TRP A 5 25.28 -87.17 -2.48
CA TRP A 5 25.76 -85.89 -1.99
C TRP A 5 24.68 -84.82 -2.19
N ILE A 6 24.20 -84.20 -1.11
CA ILE A 6 23.25 -83.07 -1.16
C ILE A 6 24.05 -81.79 -0.87
N PRO A 7 24.52 -81.05 -1.89
CA PRO A 7 25.44 -79.92 -1.70
C PRO A 7 24.75 -78.64 -1.21
N GLY A 8 23.42 -78.60 -1.08
CA GLY A 8 22.68 -77.39 -0.77
C GLY A 8 23.05 -76.79 0.59
N THR A 9 23.08 -75.46 0.68
CA THR A 9 23.42 -74.72 1.91
C THR A 9 22.25 -73.94 2.51
N ALA A 10 21.03 -74.13 1.99
CA ALA A 10 19.84 -73.45 2.48
C ALA A 10 19.54 -73.82 3.94
N ASN A 11 19.14 -72.83 4.72
CA ASN A 11 18.59 -72.98 6.07
C ASN A 11 17.07 -72.76 6.04
N PRO A 12 16.34 -73.15 7.11
CA PRO A 12 14.91 -72.88 7.22
C PRO A 12 14.54 -71.41 6.94
N SER A 13 15.35 -70.44 7.39
CA SER A 13 15.13 -69.00 7.17
C SER A 13 15.18 -68.55 5.71
N ASP A 14 15.73 -69.37 4.82
CA ASP A 14 15.93 -69.05 3.40
C ASP A 14 14.79 -69.61 2.53
N VAL A 15 13.96 -70.49 3.11
CA VAL A 15 12.88 -71.19 2.42
C VAL A 15 11.53 -70.71 2.94
N ILE A 16 10.60 -70.40 2.01
CA ILE A 16 9.26 -69.90 2.33
C ILE A 16 8.58 -70.80 3.38
N ALA A 17 8.02 -70.18 4.41
CA ALA A 17 7.31 -70.85 5.49
C ALA A 17 6.26 -71.83 4.95
N GLY A 18 6.24 -73.05 5.50
CA GLY A 18 5.32 -74.11 5.07
C GLY A 18 5.80 -74.95 3.88
N ARG A 19 6.97 -74.66 3.29
CA ARG A 19 7.58 -75.48 2.25
C ARG A 19 8.67 -76.37 2.84
N TYR A 20 8.68 -77.66 2.47
CA TYR A 20 9.75 -78.58 2.84
C TYR A 20 10.93 -78.47 1.86
N PHE A 21 12.15 -78.66 2.37
CA PHE A 21 13.37 -78.71 1.57
C PHE A 21 14.39 -79.68 2.17
N SER A 22 15.39 -80.08 1.37
CA SER A 22 16.55 -80.82 1.85
C SER A 22 17.85 -80.12 1.42
N SER A 23 18.76 -79.91 2.37
CA SER A 23 20.11 -79.35 2.19
C SER A 23 21.12 -80.17 3.00
N LYS A 24 22.42 -79.86 2.91
CA LYS A 24 23.52 -80.65 3.49
C LYS A 24 23.23 -81.14 4.93
N ASP A 25 22.88 -80.22 5.81
CA ASP A 25 22.64 -80.49 7.24
C ASP A 25 21.13 -80.49 7.60
N ASN A 26 20.24 -80.12 6.67
CA ASN A 26 18.80 -80.01 6.90
C ASN A 26 18.04 -80.98 5.99
N TYR A 27 17.69 -82.18 6.48
CA TYR A 27 16.93 -83.17 5.69
C TYR A 27 15.43 -83.06 5.94
N TYR A 28 14.63 -82.91 4.86
CA TYR A 28 13.17 -82.74 4.94
C TYR A 28 12.74 -81.69 5.97
N ALA A 29 13.49 -80.58 6.04
CA ALA A 29 13.26 -79.51 6.98
C ALA A 29 12.16 -78.58 6.47
N LEU A 30 11.43 -77.94 7.40
CA LEU A 30 10.40 -76.97 7.09
C LEU A 30 10.99 -75.56 6.98
N GLY A 31 10.68 -74.83 5.91
CA GLY A 31 11.03 -73.42 5.77
C GLY A 31 10.34 -72.54 6.81
N THR A 32 10.95 -71.39 7.10
CA THR A 32 10.48 -70.39 8.07
C THR A 32 10.47 -68.96 7.52
N MET A 33 10.92 -68.73 6.28
CA MET A 33 10.92 -67.39 5.67
C MET A 33 9.47 -66.87 5.50
N PRO A 34 9.11 -65.72 6.08
CA PRO A 34 7.77 -65.17 5.94
C PRO A 34 7.43 -64.86 4.47
N ASN A 35 6.20 -65.16 4.04
CA ASN A 35 5.67 -64.68 2.76
C ASN A 35 4.96 -63.34 2.98
N ARG A 36 5.48 -62.27 2.35
CA ARG A 36 4.94 -60.90 2.40
C ARG A 36 4.00 -60.59 1.24
N GLY A 37 4.03 -61.37 0.16
CA GLY A 37 3.25 -61.12 -1.05
C GLY A 37 3.57 -59.75 -1.67
N SER A 38 2.54 -59.08 -2.19
CA SER A 38 2.60 -57.72 -2.68
C SER A 38 2.55 -56.74 -1.52
N VAL A 39 3.61 -55.94 -1.37
CA VAL A 39 3.72 -54.92 -0.32
C VAL A 39 3.59 -53.53 -0.94
N THR A 40 2.65 -52.74 -0.42
CA THR A 40 2.55 -51.31 -0.74
C THR A 40 3.20 -50.49 0.37
N VAL A 41 4.23 -49.72 0.02
CA VAL A 41 4.92 -48.80 0.95
C VAL A 41 4.42 -47.39 0.69
N THR A 42 3.92 -46.71 1.72
CA THR A 42 3.54 -45.29 1.61
C THR A 42 4.67 -44.42 2.16
N PRO A 43 5.21 -43.47 1.38
CA PRO A 43 6.21 -42.54 1.87
C PRO A 43 5.72 -41.76 3.10
N GLY A 44 6.61 -41.51 4.05
CA GLY A 44 6.33 -40.72 5.24
C GLY A 44 7.55 -39.95 5.70
N ALA A 45 7.42 -39.20 6.79
CA ALA A 45 8.50 -38.39 7.35
C ALA A 45 9.64 -39.22 7.99
N ILE A 46 9.44 -40.53 8.15
CA ILE A 46 10.39 -41.46 8.75
C ILE A 46 10.64 -42.58 7.74
N ALA A 47 11.88 -43.10 7.75
CA ALA A 47 12.27 -44.25 6.94
C ALA A 47 11.32 -45.44 7.16
N GLN A 48 10.79 -45.97 6.07
CA GLN A 48 9.92 -47.14 6.09
C GLN A 48 10.77 -48.39 5.92
N ALA A 49 10.73 -49.29 6.90
CA ALA A 49 11.45 -50.55 6.82
C ALA A 49 10.75 -51.49 5.83
N ILE A 50 11.51 -52.07 4.91
CA ILE A 50 11.05 -53.22 4.13
C ILE A 50 11.29 -54.46 4.99
N LEU A 51 10.21 -55.09 5.45
CA LEU A 51 10.32 -56.26 6.31
C LEU A 51 10.95 -57.43 5.57
N PHE A 52 11.80 -58.17 6.28
CA PHE A 52 12.37 -59.43 5.79
C PHE A 52 11.27 -60.44 5.41
N GLY A 53 11.52 -61.19 4.33
CA GLY A 53 10.63 -62.23 3.79
C GLY A 53 10.61 -62.25 2.27
N TYR A 54 9.83 -63.16 1.70
CA TYR A 54 9.57 -63.25 0.26
C TYR A 54 8.53 -62.21 -0.17
N HIS A 55 8.86 -61.41 -1.16
CA HIS A 55 7.95 -60.48 -1.83
C HIS A 55 7.69 -61.01 -3.25
N ASP A 56 6.47 -60.89 -3.74
CA ASP A 56 6.03 -61.52 -5.00
C ASP A 56 6.38 -60.71 -6.27
N GLY A 57 7.12 -59.60 -6.11
CA GLY A 57 7.48 -58.70 -7.20
C GLY A 57 6.40 -57.70 -7.60
N GLN A 58 5.18 -57.82 -7.05
CA GLN A 58 4.06 -56.93 -7.34
C GLN A 58 3.93 -55.80 -6.31
N GLY A 59 4.92 -55.64 -5.43
CA GLY A 59 4.98 -54.55 -4.46
C GLY A 59 5.26 -53.20 -5.13
N VAL A 60 4.76 -52.12 -4.52
CA VAL A 60 4.91 -50.75 -5.04
C VAL A 60 5.20 -49.76 -3.92
N VAL A 61 5.86 -48.66 -4.28
CA VAL A 61 5.92 -47.47 -3.42
C VAL A 61 4.90 -46.47 -3.96
N ALA A 62 3.99 -46.01 -3.10
CA ALA A 62 2.97 -45.05 -3.49
C ALA A 62 3.60 -43.73 -3.96
N ALA A 63 2.99 -43.11 -4.97
CA ALA A 63 3.43 -41.80 -5.45
C ALA A 63 3.22 -40.72 -4.37
N VAL A 64 4.17 -39.79 -4.28
CA VAL A 64 4.01 -38.58 -3.46
C VAL A 64 3.22 -37.57 -4.29
N THR A 65 2.04 -37.19 -3.81
CA THR A 65 1.19 -36.19 -4.48
C THR A 65 1.09 -34.92 -3.65
N PHE A 66 1.16 -33.78 -4.30
CA PHE A 66 1.06 -32.46 -3.69
C PHE A 66 0.69 -31.43 -4.75
N ASP A 67 0.24 -30.27 -4.30
CA ASP A 67 -0.01 -29.14 -5.17
C ASP A 67 1.30 -28.41 -5.50
N LYS A 68 1.76 -28.54 -6.74
CA LYS A 68 3.01 -27.89 -7.21
C LYS A 68 2.96 -26.36 -7.16
N THR A 69 1.77 -25.74 -7.07
CA THR A 69 1.64 -24.28 -6.89
C THR A 69 2.02 -23.84 -5.47
N ARG A 70 2.16 -24.80 -4.54
CA ARG A 70 2.61 -24.59 -3.17
C ARG A 70 4.10 -24.88 -2.95
N VAL A 71 4.85 -25.18 -4.01
CA VAL A 71 6.28 -25.48 -3.94
C VAL A 71 7.05 -24.43 -4.73
N LEU A 72 8.11 -23.88 -4.13
CA LEU A 72 8.93 -22.84 -4.75
C LEU A 72 9.57 -23.30 -6.07
N VAL A 73 9.63 -22.39 -7.04
CA VAL A 73 10.45 -22.55 -8.26
C VAL A 73 11.90 -22.85 -7.85
N GLY A 74 12.53 -23.78 -8.56
CA GLY A 74 13.87 -24.30 -8.23
C GLY A 74 13.87 -25.47 -7.24
N THR A 75 12.72 -25.83 -6.66
CA THR A 75 12.57 -27.03 -5.82
C THR A 75 11.87 -28.15 -6.60
N THR A 76 12.36 -29.39 -6.49
CA THR A 76 11.72 -30.58 -7.09
C THR A 76 11.43 -31.61 -6.00
N ILE A 77 10.18 -32.05 -5.89
CA ILE A 77 9.75 -33.10 -4.94
C ILE A 77 9.19 -34.26 -5.76
N ALA A 78 9.75 -35.46 -5.57
CA ALA A 78 9.36 -36.68 -6.29
C ALA A 78 9.23 -36.50 -7.82
N GLY A 79 10.21 -35.81 -8.43
CA GLY A 79 10.26 -35.53 -9.87
C GLY A 79 9.32 -34.40 -10.35
N THR A 80 8.49 -33.84 -9.48
CA THR A 80 7.60 -32.71 -9.81
C THR A 80 8.24 -31.40 -9.38
N ALA A 81 8.50 -30.51 -10.35
CA ALA A 81 9.04 -29.18 -10.09
C ALA A 81 7.97 -28.23 -9.52
N GLY A 82 8.35 -27.45 -8.51
CA GLY A 82 7.54 -26.39 -7.94
C GLY A 82 7.34 -25.23 -8.90
N THR A 83 6.21 -24.54 -8.74
CA THR A 83 5.79 -23.42 -9.61
C THR A 83 5.51 -22.13 -8.85
N MET A 84 5.62 -22.12 -7.52
CA MET A 84 5.44 -20.90 -6.72
C MET A 84 6.61 -19.93 -6.97
N PRO A 85 6.36 -18.71 -7.47
CA PRO A 85 7.42 -17.72 -7.68
C PRO A 85 8.14 -17.34 -6.38
N ASN A 86 9.46 -17.26 -6.41
CA ASN A 86 10.25 -16.70 -5.31
C ASN A 86 10.49 -15.21 -5.56
N ARG A 87 9.55 -14.39 -5.11
CA ARG A 87 9.58 -12.94 -5.30
C ARG A 87 10.79 -12.25 -4.66
N SER A 88 11.34 -12.82 -3.58
CA SER A 88 12.54 -12.30 -2.92
C SER A 88 13.83 -12.58 -3.69
N ALA A 89 13.84 -13.57 -4.60
CA ALA A 89 14.99 -13.88 -5.45
C ALA A 89 14.97 -13.10 -6.78
N GLU A 90 13.78 -12.73 -7.27
CA GLU A 90 13.63 -11.96 -8.52
C GLU A 90 13.98 -10.48 -8.33
N ASN A 91 13.49 -9.85 -7.26
CA ASN A 91 13.72 -8.44 -6.97
C ASN A 91 13.56 -8.15 -5.47
N ILE A 92 14.47 -7.37 -4.90
CA ILE A 92 14.44 -6.96 -3.50
C ILE A 92 13.31 -5.94 -3.24
N HIS A 93 12.81 -5.27 -4.29
CA HIS A 93 11.78 -4.23 -4.22
C HIS A 93 10.67 -4.45 -5.26
N MET A 94 9.99 -5.59 -5.16
CA MET A 94 8.85 -5.91 -6.01
C MET A 94 7.70 -4.90 -5.81
N PRO A 95 7.17 -4.26 -6.87
CA PRO A 95 6.02 -3.37 -6.74
C PRO A 95 4.74 -4.15 -6.39
N ALA A 96 3.79 -3.46 -5.77
CA ALA A 96 2.44 -3.99 -5.58
C ALA A 96 1.66 -4.00 -6.91
N ASN A 97 0.81 -5.00 -7.11
CA ASN A 97 -0.10 -5.09 -8.25
C ASN A 97 -1.14 -3.95 -8.24
N ALA A 98 -1.57 -3.57 -7.05
CA ALA A 98 -2.53 -2.50 -6.83
C ALA A 98 -2.32 -1.89 -5.44
N PHE A 99 -2.82 -0.68 -5.23
CA PHE A 99 -2.89 -0.04 -3.92
C PHE A 99 -4.24 0.66 -3.75
N THR A 100 -4.68 0.82 -2.51
CA THR A 100 -5.80 1.70 -2.15
C THR A 100 -5.59 2.29 -0.77
N VAL A 101 -6.27 3.38 -0.45
CA VAL A 101 -6.12 4.11 0.81
C VAL A 101 -7.49 4.29 1.45
N TRP A 102 -7.59 3.92 2.72
CA TRP A 102 -8.68 4.35 3.58
C TRP A 102 -8.22 5.59 4.34
N SER A 103 -8.67 6.75 3.89
CA SER A 103 -8.26 8.06 4.42
C SER A 103 -8.42 8.10 5.94
N GLY A 104 -7.33 8.41 6.64
CA GLY A 104 -7.33 8.51 8.11
C GLY A 104 -7.23 7.17 8.85
N ASP A 105 -7.04 6.06 8.15
CA ASP A 105 -6.92 4.73 8.77
C ASP A 105 -5.68 3.97 8.26
N ARG A 106 -5.71 3.40 7.05
CA ARG A 106 -4.64 2.53 6.53
C ARG A 106 -4.43 2.66 5.02
N VAL A 107 -3.25 2.24 4.60
CA VAL A 107 -2.89 1.99 3.19
C VAL A 107 -2.93 0.49 2.94
N PHE A 108 -3.39 0.09 1.77
CA PHE A 108 -3.46 -1.30 1.31
C PHE A 108 -2.57 -1.46 0.08
N LEU A 109 -1.79 -2.53 0.05
CA LEU A 109 -0.94 -2.92 -1.07
C LEU A 109 -1.28 -4.38 -1.42
N GLN A 110 -1.52 -4.65 -2.70
CA GLN A 110 -1.76 -6.01 -3.19
C GLN A 110 -0.41 -6.60 -3.65
N PRO A 111 0.22 -7.50 -2.88
CA PRO A 111 1.47 -8.14 -3.31
C PRO A 111 1.22 -9.05 -4.53
N PRO A 112 2.22 -9.23 -5.41
CA PRO A 112 2.12 -10.18 -6.51
C PRO A 112 2.09 -11.62 -6.03
N GLN A 113 1.61 -12.51 -6.91
CA GLN A 113 1.49 -13.94 -6.63
C GLN A 113 2.85 -14.57 -6.29
N GLY A 114 2.88 -15.38 -5.24
CA GLY A 114 4.04 -16.08 -4.70
C GLY A 114 3.57 -16.90 -3.51
N TYR A 115 4.03 -16.55 -2.31
CA TYR A 115 3.36 -17.00 -1.08
C TYR A 115 1.96 -16.39 -0.93
N TYR A 116 1.82 -15.10 -1.27
CA TYR A 116 0.52 -14.46 -1.42
C TYR A 116 -0.16 -14.94 -2.71
N ASP A 117 -1.49 -14.95 -2.72
CA ASP A 117 -2.29 -15.37 -3.87
C ASP A 117 -2.30 -14.36 -5.03
N GLY A 118 -1.72 -13.17 -4.85
CA GLY A 118 -1.74 -12.08 -5.83
C GLY A 118 -3.02 -11.25 -5.83
N SER A 119 -3.99 -11.57 -4.97
CA SER A 119 -5.32 -10.95 -4.92
C SER A 119 -5.66 -10.36 -3.55
N THR A 120 -5.10 -10.91 -2.49
CA THR A 120 -5.19 -10.40 -1.11
C THR A 120 -4.32 -9.17 -0.87
N TRP A 121 -4.52 -8.50 0.26
CA TRP A 121 -3.90 -7.22 0.57
C TRP A 121 -3.07 -7.30 1.85
N VAL A 122 -1.90 -6.65 1.84
CA VAL A 122 -1.18 -6.27 3.05
C VAL A 122 -1.50 -4.82 3.39
N THR A 123 -1.49 -4.46 4.67
CA THR A 123 -1.91 -3.12 5.09
C THR A 123 -1.07 -2.54 6.22
N GLY A 124 -0.82 -1.24 6.16
CA GLY A 124 -0.13 -0.46 7.19
C GLY A 124 -1.00 0.69 7.68
N ALA A 125 -1.09 0.87 9.00
CA ALA A 125 -1.81 2.01 9.57
C ALA A 125 -1.14 3.32 9.14
N SER A 126 -1.94 4.26 8.66
CA SER A 126 -1.51 5.60 8.26
C SER A 126 -2.58 6.63 8.62
N PRO A 127 -2.87 6.85 9.92
CA PRO A 127 -3.93 7.78 10.33
C PRO A 127 -3.70 9.23 9.89
N GLY A 128 -2.44 9.61 9.66
CA GLY A 128 -2.07 10.93 9.15
C GLY A 128 -2.30 11.12 7.65
N LEU A 129 -2.56 10.04 6.89
CA LEU A 129 -2.80 10.12 5.46
C LEU A 129 -4.25 10.50 5.18
N VAL A 130 -4.51 11.80 5.32
CA VAL A 130 -5.77 12.49 5.00
C VAL A 130 -5.48 13.66 4.06
N ALA A 131 -6.44 14.01 3.19
CA ALA A 131 -6.26 15.07 2.20
C ALA A 131 -5.85 16.41 2.83
N SER A 132 -6.37 16.74 4.02
CA SER A 132 -6.05 17.98 4.73
C SER A 132 -4.62 18.09 5.23
N ASN A 133 -3.86 16.99 5.26
CA ASN A 133 -2.45 16.96 5.64
C ASN A 133 -1.51 16.96 4.43
N ILE A 134 -2.05 16.88 3.21
CA ILE A 134 -1.30 16.83 1.97
C ILE A 134 -1.45 18.18 1.28
N ARG A 135 -0.32 18.77 0.85
CA ARG A 135 -0.27 20.04 0.11
C ARG A 135 -1.32 20.06 -1.01
N ASN A 136 -2.04 21.16 -1.14
CA ASN A 136 -3.12 21.33 -2.10
C ASN A 136 -2.67 20.95 -3.52
N GLY A 137 -3.42 20.06 -4.17
CA GLY A 137 -3.13 19.57 -5.53
C GLY A 137 -2.06 18.47 -5.62
N VAL A 138 -1.34 18.14 -4.55
CA VAL A 138 -0.42 16.99 -4.54
C VAL A 138 -1.21 15.70 -4.40
N ASN A 139 -0.95 14.71 -5.26
CA ASN A 139 -1.54 13.39 -5.16
C ASN A 139 -0.57 12.42 -4.50
N ILE A 140 -1.01 11.77 -3.42
CA ILE A 140 -0.27 10.67 -2.78
C ILE A 140 -1.19 9.46 -2.76
N LEU A 141 -0.84 8.42 -3.52
CA LEU A 141 -1.57 7.15 -3.56
C LEU A 141 -3.07 7.32 -3.87
N GLY A 142 -3.42 8.25 -4.76
CA GLY A 142 -4.80 8.55 -5.15
C GLY A 142 -5.49 9.57 -4.25
N LEU A 143 -4.91 9.93 -3.09
CA LEU A 143 -5.45 10.97 -2.22
C LEU A 143 -4.90 12.34 -2.64
N THR A 144 -5.76 13.19 -3.20
CA THR A 144 -5.39 14.56 -3.59
C THR A 144 -5.48 15.48 -2.38
N GLY A 145 -4.39 16.20 -2.12
CA GLY A 145 -4.28 17.11 -0.99
C GLY A 145 -5.15 18.36 -1.10
N THR A 146 -5.55 18.86 0.07
CA THR A 146 -6.34 20.08 0.26
C THR A 146 -5.69 21.06 1.25
N MET A 147 -4.51 20.73 1.77
CA MET A 147 -3.78 21.60 2.69
C MET A 147 -3.32 22.87 1.98
N VAL A 148 -3.87 24.02 2.37
CA VAL A 148 -3.34 25.32 1.94
C VAL A 148 -2.14 25.64 2.84
N GLU A 149 -0.99 25.87 2.21
CA GLU A 149 0.23 26.18 2.95
C GLU A 149 0.33 27.67 3.25
N GLY A 150 0.87 27.99 4.43
CA GLY A 150 0.98 29.37 4.89
C GLY A 150 -0.37 29.98 5.28
N LYS A 151 -0.37 31.30 5.43
CA LYS A 151 -1.60 32.07 5.69
C LYS A 151 -2.40 32.20 4.42
N ARG A 152 -3.71 31.96 4.48
CA ARG A 152 -4.58 32.17 3.31
C ARG A 152 -4.58 33.63 2.90
N SER A 153 -4.64 33.88 1.60
CA SER A 153 -4.82 35.21 1.04
C SER A 153 -5.76 35.18 -0.16
N ALA A 154 -6.39 36.30 -0.45
CA ALA A 154 -7.22 36.51 -1.62
C ALA A 154 -7.02 37.92 -2.14
N SER A 155 -7.20 38.11 -3.45
CA SER A 155 -7.14 39.42 -4.09
C SER A 155 -8.15 39.51 -5.22
N GLY A 156 -8.44 40.73 -5.64
CA GLY A 156 -9.30 40.98 -6.79
C GLY A 156 -9.36 42.46 -7.14
N SER A 157 -10.20 42.76 -8.13
CA SER A 157 -10.50 44.13 -8.54
C SER A 157 -11.99 44.33 -8.74
N SER A 158 -12.43 45.57 -8.63
CA SER A 158 -13.82 45.96 -8.91
C SER A 158 -13.82 47.31 -9.63
N ALA A 159 -14.57 47.40 -10.72
CA ALA A 159 -14.72 48.62 -11.50
C ALA A 159 -16.04 49.30 -11.15
N ASN A 160 -16.00 50.62 -10.96
CA ASN A 160 -17.16 51.46 -10.67
C ASN A 160 -18.02 50.97 -9.50
N PRO A 161 -17.44 50.70 -8.32
CA PRO A 161 -18.18 50.21 -7.16
C PRO A 161 -19.18 51.25 -6.60
N GLY A 162 -19.09 52.52 -6.99
CA GLY A 162 -20.03 53.55 -6.56
C GLY A 162 -19.83 53.94 -5.09
N SER A 163 -20.89 53.84 -4.28
CA SER A 163 -20.89 54.28 -2.88
C SER A 163 -20.52 53.20 -1.86
N SER A 164 -20.34 51.95 -2.29
CA SER A 164 -19.92 50.86 -1.41
C SER A 164 -19.23 49.74 -2.17
N PHE A 165 -18.31 49.05 -1.50
CA PHE A 165 -17.65 47.87 -2.01
C PHE A 165 -17.68 46.76 -0.97
N SER A 166 -17.99 45.53 -1.38
CA SER A 166 -18.01 44.39 -0.45
C SER A 166 -17.42 43.15 -1.09
N VAL A 167 -16.59 42.45 -0.32
CA VAL A 167 -16.12 41.10 -0.61
C VAL A 167 -16.75 40.15 0.38
N SER A 168 -17.28 39.03 -0.11
CA SER A 168 -17.84 37.96 0.70
C SER A 168 -17.43 36.60 0.13
N GLY A 169 -17.60 35.53 0.92
CA GLY A 169 -17.28 34.18 0.49
C GLY A 169 -15.78 33.86 0.52
N LEU A 170 -14.96 34.64 1.24
CA LEU A 170 -13.57 34.26 1.49
C LEU A 170 -13.54 32.94 2.27
N ALA A 171 -12.64 32.04 1.88
CA ALA A 171 -12.43 30.75 2.56
C ALA A 171 -11.73 30.89 3.94
N PHE A 172 -11.58 32.11 4.43
CA PHE A 172 -10.95 32.47 5.70
C PHE A 172 -11.57 33.74 6.28
N VAL A 173 -11.42 33.91 7.60
CA VAL A 173 -11.72 35.18 8.26
C VAL A 173 -10.54 36.12 7.98
N PRO A 174 -10.74 37.25 7.28
CA PRO A 174 -9.65 38.18 7.05
C PRO A 174 -9.13 38.74 8.38
N TYR A 175 -7.81 38.95 8.48
CA TYR A 175 -7.13 39.64 9.59
C TYR A 175 -6.43 40.93 9.15
N ALA A 176 -5.93 40.97 7.92
CA ALA A 176 -5.39 42.15 7.28
C ALA A 176 -6.05 42.36 5.91
N ILE A 177 -6.36 43.61 5.55
CA ILE A 177 -7.00 43.97 4.29
C ILE A 177 -6.30 45.19 3.71
N SER A 178 -6.13 45.23 2.40
CA SER A 178 -5.76 46.41 1.61
C SER A 178 -6.80 46.65 0.55
N ILE A 179 -7.20 47.91 0.37
CA ILE A 179 -7.98 48.36 -0.78
C ILE A 179 -7.30 49.60 -1.33
N GLU A 180 -7.07 49.62 -2.64
CA GLU A 180 -6.25 50.63 -3.29
C GLU A 180 -6.94 51.07 -4.59
N TYR A 181 -6.96 52.38 -4.85
CA TYR A 181 -7.43 52.91 -6.13
C TYR A 181 -6.82 54.29 -6.41
N TYR A 182 -6.92 54.72 -7.67
CA TYR A 182 -6.63 56.09 -8.07
C TYR A 182 -7.93 56.81 -8.35
N ASP A 183 -8.04 58.05 -7.87
CA ASP A 183 -9.19 58.89 -8.16
C ASP A 183 -9.09 59.56 -9.55
N SER A 184 -10.05 60.42 -9.88
CA SER A 184 -10.07 61.16 -11.16
C SER A 184 -8.99 62.23 -11.28
N THR A 185 -8.39 62.64 -10.16
CA THR A 185 -7.32 63.64 -10.08
C THR A 185 -5.95 63.00 -10.25
N GLY A 186 -5.88 61.67 -10.12
CA GLY A 186 -4.65 60.88 -10.16
C GLY A 186 -4.04 60.65 -8.78
N ASP A 187 -4.77 60.96 -7.71
CA ASP A 187 -4.33 60.75 -6.34
C ASP A 187 -4.51 59.28 -5.95
N TYR A 188 -3.54 58.74 -5.21
CA TYR A 188 -3.55 57.35 -4.78
C TYR A 188 -4.20 57.23 -3.41
N ILE A 189 -5.26 56.45 -3.32
CA ILE A 189 -6.05 56.27 -2.10
C ILE A 189 -5.91 54.82 -1.64
N VAL A 190 -5.58 54.66 -0.36
CA VAL A 190 -5.40 53.35 0.26
C VAL A 190 -6.19 53.22 1.55
N TYR A 191 -6.89 52.11 1.70
CA TYR A 191 -7.50 51.66 2.95
C TYR A 191 -6.75 50.43 3.43
N ARG A 192 -6.29 50.46 4.68
CA ARG A 192 -5.65 49.32 5.34
C ARG A 192 -6.48 48.93 6.55
N GLY A 193 -6.90 47.67 6.57
CA GLY A 193 -7.56 47.05 7.69
C GLY A 193 -6.61 46.11 8.42
N ALA A 194 -6.57 46.16 9.76
CA ALA A 194 -5.88 45.16 10.57
C ALA A 194 -6.61 44.93 11.90
N GLY A 195 -6.88 43.66 12.24
CA GLY A 195 -7.50 43.29 13.52
C GLY A 195 -8.86 43.95 13.78
N GLY A 196 -9.68 44.12 12.73
CA GLY A 196 -11.01 44.75 12.84
C GLY A 196 -11.00 46.28 12.86
N LYS A 197 -9.83 46.93 12.74
CA LYS A 197 -9.71 48.38 12.65
C LYS A 197 -9.30 48.81 11.25
N TRP A 198 -9.73 49.98 10.82
CA TRP A 198 -9.39 50.54 9.52
C TRP A 198 -8.69 51.88 9.64
N LEU A 199 -7.75 52.07 8.72
CA LEU A 199 -7.10 53.33 8.42
C LEU A 199 -7.24 53.61 6.94
N TRP A 200 -7.28 54.88 6.57
CA TRP A 200 -7.17 55.31 5.19
C TRP A 200 -6.16 56.44 5.07
N ALA A 201 -5.55 56.55 3.90
CA ALA A 201 -4.70 57.67 3.56
C ALA A 201 -4.78 57.97 2.05
N SER A 202 -4.53 59.22 1.68
CA SER A 202 -4.34 59.65 0.28
C SER A 202 -2.96 60.23 0.06
N TYR A 203 -2.40 59.92 -1.10
CA TYR A 203 -1.14 60.45 -1.59
C TYR A 203 -1.42 61.27 -2.86
N ASN A 204 -1.17 62.58 -2.77
CA ASN A 204 -1.56 63.53 -3.79
C ASN A 204 -0.37 63.97 -4.63
N GLY A 205 -0.54 64.14 -5.95
CA GLY A 205 0.46 64.81 -6.81
C GLY A 205 1.46 63.92 -7.57
N GLY A 206 1.15 62.64 -7.79
CA GLY A 206 1.98 61.76 -8.64
C GLY A 206 3.38 61.50 -8.05
N PRO A 207 4.41 61.18 -8.86
CA PRO A 207 5.72 60.67 -8.36
C PRO A 207 6.48 61.58 -7.37
N ASN A 208 6.15 62.88 -7.32
CA ASN A 208 6.74 63.87 -6.41
C ASN A 208 5.73 64.36 -5.35
N GLY A 209 4.66 63.60 -5.15
CA GLY A 209 3.57 63.91 -4.25
C GLY A 209 3.88 63.75 -2.77
N SER A 210 2.89 64.03 -1.92
CA SER A 210 2.99 63.87 -0.47
C SER A 210 1.76 63.20 0.13
N TRP A 211 1.90 62.62 1.32
CA TRP A 211 0.77 62.10 2.09
C TRP A 211 0.05 63.28 2.76
N GLU A 212 -1.15 63.58 2.29
CA GLU A 212 -1.84 64.82 2.69
C GLU A 212 -3.06 64.57 3.57
N TYR A 213 -3.72 63.42 3.43
CA TYR A 213 -4.94 63.11 4.18
C TYR A 213 -4.91 61.69 4.73
N GLY A 214 -5.46 61.51 5.93
CA GLY A 214 -5.66 60.19 6.50
C GLY A 214 -6.51 60.21 7.76
N GLY A 215 -7.04 59.05 8.12
CA GLY A 215 -7.91 58.90 9.28
C GLY A 215 -8.31 57.46 9.53
N THR A 216 -9.19 57.26 10.50
CA THR A 216 -9.86 55.97 10.71
C THR A 216 -11.14 55.90 9.89
N SER A 217 -11.59 54.70 9.55
CA SER A 217 -12.91 54.47 8.95
C SER A 217 -13.70 53.41 9.73
N ASN A 218 -15.02 53.48 9.65
CA ASN A 218 -15.96 52.58 10.34
C ASN A 218 -16.42 51.43 9.42
N ASP A 219 -15.51 50.94 8.59
CA ASP A 219 -15.80 49.89 7.62
C ASP A 219 -15.95 48.52 8.28
N THR A 220 -16.77 47.66 7.69
CA THR A 220 -17.23 46.43 8.36
C THR A 220 -16.38 45.23 7.97
N TRP A 221 -16.08 44.38 8.96
CA TRP A 221 -15.50 43.05 8.76
C TRP A 221 -16.60 42.01 8.98
N THR A 222 -16.63 40.98 8.15
CA THR A 222 -17.50 39.82 8.36
C THR A 222 -16.64 38.59 8.60
N GLY A 223 -17.25 37.48 9.04
CA GLY A 223 -16.54 36.22 9.25
C GLY A 223 -15.91 35.63 7.98
N ASN A 224 -16.28 36.12 6.80
CA ASN A 224 -15.80 35.61 5.51
C ASN A 224 -15.65 36.73 4.47
N GLY A 225 -15.36 37.95 4.91
CA GLY A 225 -15.42 39.12 4.03
C GLY A 225 -15.23 40.45 4.74
N PHE A 226 -15.47 41.52 3.99
CA PHE A 226 -15.37 42.89 4.45
C PHE A 226 -16.15 43.82 3.52
N SER A 227 -16.50 45.01 4.01
CA SER A 227 -17.16 46.03 3.20
C SER A 227 -16.65 47.43 3.53
N LEU A 228 -16.34 48.18 2.47
CA LEU A 228 -16.03 49.60 2.49
C LEU A 228 -17.31 50.40 2.21
N SER A 229 -17.70 51.27 3.13
CA SER A 229 -18.83 52.20 2.99
C SER A 229 -18.31 53.60 2.70
N ASN A 230 -17.76 53.79 1.51
CA ASN A 230 -17.31 55.10 1.05
C ASN A 230 -17.60 55.31 -0.44
N THR A 231 -17.70 56.58 -0.86
CA THR A 231 -17.85 56.97 -2.26
C THR A 231 -16.51 56.77 -2.98
N ILE A 232 -16.32 55.58 -3.54
CA ILE A 232 -15.22 55.25 -4.45
C ILE A 232 -15.58 55.70 -5.89
N GLY A 233 -16.86 55.93 -6.17
CA GLY A 233 -17.32 56.49 -7.44
C GLY A 233 -17.07 55.55 -8.63
N THR A 234 -16.65 56.13 -9.75
CA THR A 234 -16.39 55.44 -11.03
C THR A 234 -14.93 55.00 -11.17
N HIS A 235 -14.27 54.67 -10.06
CA HIS A 235 -12.87 54.25 -10.06
C HIS A 235 -12.75 52.72 -10.09
N THR A 236 -11.59 52.24 -10.53
CA THR A 236 -11.24 50.81 -10.42
C THR A 236 -10.41 50.63 -9.17
N LEU A 237 -10.90 49.82 -8.23
CA LEU A 237 -10.15 49.42 -7.06
C LEU A 237 -9.52 48.05 -7.24
N THR A 238 -8.43 47.85 -6.54
CA THR A 238 -7.85 46.54 -6.26
C THR A 238 -7.93 46.28 -4.76
N TRP A 239 -8.02 45.02 -4.38
CA TRP A 239 -8.07 44.62 -2.98
C TRP A 239 -7.25 43.37 -2.74
N GLN A 240 -6.77 43.25 -1.51
CA GLN A 240 -6.05 42.10 -1.01
C GLN A 240 -6.49 41.84 0.44
N ALA A 241 -6.65 40.58 0.81
CA ALA A 241 -7.00 40.15 2.16
C ALA A 241 -6.13 38.97 2.58
N TRP A 242 -5.74 38.94 3.85
CA TRP A 242 -4.89 37.91 4.43
C TRP A 242 -5.45 37.40 5.75
N GLU A 243 -5.30 36.10 5.98
CA GLU A 243 -5.50 35.44 7.26
C GLU A 243 -4.39 35.85 8.27
N LYS A 244 -4.65 35.65 9.56
CA LYS A 244 -3.78 36.10 10.65
C LYS A 244 -2.39 35.50 10.65
#